data_AF-A0A3P6STC6-F1
#
_entry.id   AF-A0A3P6STC6-F1
#
_cell.length_a   1.000
_cell.length_b   1.000
_cell.length_c   1.000
_cell.angle_alpha   90.00
_cell.angle_beta   90.00
_cell.angle_gamma   90.00
#
_symmetry.space_group_name_H-M   'P 1'
#
loop_
_entity.id
_entity.type
_entity.pdbx_description
1 polymer ?
#
loop_
_entity_poly.entity_id
_entity_poly.type
_entity_poly.pdbx_seq_one_letter_code
_entity_poly.pdbx_strand_id
1 'polypeptide(L)'
;MFRLTENQSQLIDGPLDYSSSSKCTWVIENEKKSGAPLNIKLENFQTECGWDFVYIYDGDGVYGEQLAAFCGEQEVQEISAPSGKALIYFFSDLAMNLNGFNISYEFNK
;
A
#
# COMPACT_ATOMS: atom_id res chain seq x y z
N MET A 1 8.45 7.04 7.91
CA MET A 1 7.46 6.01 8.30
C MET A 1 6.26 6.71 8.91
N PHE A 2 5.08 6.47 8.34
CA PHE A 2 3.82 7.06 8.81
C PHE A 2 2.94 5.97 9.41
N ARG A 3 2.16 6.30 10.45
CA ARG A 3 1.17 5.40 11.03
C ARG A 3 -0.23 5.91 10.71
N LEU A 4 -1.08 5.04 10.19
CA LEU A 4 -2.44 5.34 9.77
C LEU A 4 -3.41 4.58 10.67
N THR A 5 -4.19 5.34 11.44
CA THR A 5 -5.03 4.80 12.52
C THR A 5 -6.52 4.98 12.31
N GLU A 6 -6.90 5.60 11.19
CA GLU A 6 -8.30 5.79 10.84
C GLU A 6 -8.97 4.44 10.55
N ASN A 7 -10.29 4.36 10.71
CA ASN A 7 -11.03 3.13 10.37
C ASN A 7 -10.99 2.82 8.87
N GLN A 8 -10.86 3.86 8.05
CA GLN A 8 -10.73 3.78 6.60
C GLN A 8 -10.00 5.04 6.10
N SER A 9 -9.18 4.90 5.06
CA SER A 9 -8.55 6.05 4.40
C SER A 9 -7.99 5.64 3.03
N GLN A 10 -7.36 6.59 2.35
CA GLN A 10 -6.68 6.39 1.07
C GLN A 10 -5.22 6.84 1.16
N LEU A 11 -4.37 6.16 0.41
CA LEU A 11 -2.97 6.45 0.15
C LEU A 11 -2.82 6.75 -1.32
N ILE A 12 -2.48 8.00 -1.64
CA ILE A 12 -2.42 8.48 -3.01
C ILE A 12 -1.05 9.10 -3.25
N ASP A 13 -0.37 8.65 -4.29
CA ASP A 13 0.82 9.29 -4.86
C ASP A 13 0.72 9.19 -6.38
N GLY A 14 0.84 10.33 -7.07
CA GLY A 14 0.50 10.47 -8.49
C GLY A 14 -1.01 10.48 -8.76
N PRO A 15 -1.55 11.62 -9.17
CA PRO A 15 -2.68 11.64 -10.09
C PRO A 15 -2.21 11.99 -11.52
N LEU A 16 -0.95 12.41 -11.67
CA LEU A 16 -0.24 12.64 -12.94
C LEU A 16 1.05 11.81 -12.95
N ASP A 17 2.02 12.18 -12.09
CA ASP A 17 3.27 11.44 -11.90
C ASP A 17 3.49 11.19 -10.40
N TYR A 18 3.88 9.96 -10.01
CA TYR A 18 4.31 9.69 -8.62
C TYR A 18 5.70 10.26 -8.32
N SER A 19 6.02 10.35 -7.03
CA SER A 19 7.31 10.89 -6.56
C SER A 19 8.50 10.00 -6.90
N SER A 20 9.56 10.55 -7.50
CA SER A 20 10.80 9.83 -7.83
C SER A 20 11.72 9.64 -6.63
N SER A 21 12.59 8.61 -6.70
CA SER A 21 13.53 8.21 -5.66
C SER A 21 12.88 7.97 -4.29
N SER A 22 11.64 7.50 -4.29
CA SER A 22 10.83 7.35 -3.08
C SER A 22 11.22 6.11 -2.29
N LYS A 23 11.17 6.24 -0.96
CA LYS A 23 11.26 5.13 0.01
C LYS A 23 10.22 5.36 1.10
N CYS A 24 8.96 5.26 0.71
CA CYS A 24 7.83 5.63 1.55
C CYS A 24 7.23 4.40 2.20
N THR A 25 7.06 4.45 3.52
CA THR A 25 6.50 3.33 4.31
C THR A 25 5.34 3.83 5.14
N TRP A 26 4.20 3.14 5.05
CA TRP A 26 3.01 3.38 5.87
C TRP A 26 2.65 2.11 6.61
N VAL A 27 2.41 2.22 7.92
CA VAL A 27 1.82 1.14 8.72
C VAL A 27 0.38 1.51 8.99
N ILE A 28 -0.52 0.63 8.58
CA ILE A 28 -1.94 0.70 8.90
C ILE A 28 -2.19 -0.18 10.11
N GLU A 29 -2.72 0.40 11.18
CA GLU A 29 -3.12 -0.32 12.38
C GLU A 29 -4.15 0.51 13.14
N ASN A 30 -5.09 -0.14 13.81
CA ASN A 30 -6.05 0.56 14.65
C ASN A 30 -6.28 -0.25 15.92
N GLU A 31 -5.77 0.26 17.05
CA GLU A 31 -5.84 -0.43 18.34
C GLU A 31 -7.28 -0.75 18.76
N LYS A 32 -8.26 0.07 18.35
CA LYS A 32 -9.69 -0.15 18.65
C LYS A 32 -10.31 -1.26 17.81
N LYS A 33 -9.62 -1.73 16.77
CA LYS A 33 -10.03 -2.80 15.84
C LYS A 33 -9.11 -4.02 15.93
N SER A 34 -8.38 -4.15 17.03
CA SER A 34 -7.51 -5.32 17.27
C SER A 34 -8.28 -6.63 17.05
N GLY A 35 -7.77 -7.47 16.14
CA GLY A 35 -8.36 -8.76 15.77
C GLY A 35 -9.34 -8.73 14.59
N ALA A 36 -9.69 -7.57 14.05
CA ALA A 36 -10.45 -7.48 12.80
C ALA A 36 -9.48 -7.51 11.59
N PRO A 37 -9.73 -8.35 10.57
CA PRO A 37 -8.94 -8.32 9.35
C PRO A 37 -9.02 -6.96 8.66
N LEU A 38 -7.90 -6.52 8.12
CA LEU A 38 -7.80 -5.30 7.33
C LEU A 38 -8.01 -5.65 5.85
N ASN A 39 -8.90 -4.93 5.18
CA ASN A 39 -9.06 -5.01 3.73
C ASN A 39 -8.30 -3.84 3.09
N ILE A 40 -7.50 -4.14 2.06
CA ILE A 40 -6.72 -3.17 1.30
C ILE A 40 -7.11 -3.33 -0.16
N LYS A 41 -7.35 -2.21 -0.84
CA LYS A 41 -7.78 -2.23 -2.23
C LYS A 41 -6.98 -1.24 -3.06
N LEU A 42 -6.45 -1.72 -4.18
CA LEU A 42 -5.85 -0.87 -5.22
C LEU A 42 -7.00 -0.40 -6.11
N GLU A 43 -7.37 0.87 -6.00
CA GLU A 43 -8.42 1.44 -6.85
C GLU A 43 -7.87 1.73 -8.25
N ASN A 44 -6.71 2.39 -8.32
CA ASN A 44 -5.96 2.67 -9.54
C ASN A 44 -4.47 2.43 -9.28
N PHE A 45 -3.74 1.88 -10.25
CA PHE A 45 -2.32 1.62 -10.10
C PHE A 45 -1.57 1.58 -11.43
N GLN A 46 -0.51 2.36 -11.56
CA GLN A 46 0.39 2.39 -12.69
C GLN A 46 1.79 2.89 -12.29
N THR A 47 2.75 1.98 -12.26
CA THR A 47 4.18 2.28 -11.95
C THR A 47 5.11 1.71 -13.00
N GLU A 48 6.36 2.17 -13.07
CA GLU A 48 7.35 1.58 -13.97
C GLU A 48 7.75 0.16 -13.52
N CYS A 49 7.28 -0.86 -14.25
CA CYS A 49 7.65 -2.22 -13.88
C CYS A 49 9.11 -2.56 -14.21
N GLY A 50 9.76 -3.25 -13.26
CA GLY A 50 11.19 -3.56 -13.29
C GLY A 50 12.01 -2.67 -12.36
N TRP A 51 11.47 -1.51 -11.97
CA TRP A 51 12.18 -0.52 -11.16
C TRP A 51 11.36 -0.08 -9.94
N ASP A 52 10.06 0.13 -10.14
CA ASP A 52 9.18 0.76 -9.16
C ASP A 52 8.09 -0.19 -8.68
N PHE A 53 7.93 -0.28 -7.36
CA PHE A 53 7.10 -1.30 -6.74
C PHE A 53 6.39 -0.80 -5.49
N VAL A 54 5.16 -1.28 -5.30
CA VAL A 54 4.46 -1.26 -4.00
C VAL A 54 4.43 -2.67 -3.44
N TYR A 55 4.97 -2.84 -2.24
CA TYR A 55 4.92 -4.07 -1.46
C TYR A 55 3.91 -3.94 -0.32
N ILE A 56 3.18 -5.02 -0.05
CA ILE A 56 2.23 -5.10 1.07
C ILE A 56 2.59 -6.31 1.92
N TYR A 57 2.76 -6.10 3.23
CA TYR A 57 3.07 -7.14 4.21
C TYR A 57 1.99 -7.19 5.30
N ASP A 58 1.61 -8.39 5.74
CA ASP A 58 0.74 -8.62 6.91
C ASP A 58 1.52 -8.42 8.21
N GLY A 59 1.22 -7.34 8.94
CA GLY A 59 1.97 -6.92 10.13
C GLY A 59 2.45 -5.46 10.05
N ASP A 60 3.32 -5.07 10.99
CA ASP A 60 3.84 -3.69 11.10
C ASP A 60 5.27 -3.52 10.53
N GLY A 61 5.78 -4.53 9.82
CA GLY A 61 7.14 -4.57 9.33
C GLY A 61 7.36 -5.58 8.20
N VAL A 62 8.53 -5.50 7.55
CA VAL A 62 8.94 -6.37 6.44
C VAL A 62 9.22 -7.83 6.84
N TYR A 63 9.18 -8.14 8.13
CA TYR A 63 9.31 -9.50 8.64
C TYR A 63 7.96 -10.24 8.68
N GLY A 64 6.85 -9.54 8.41
CA GLY A 64 5.54 -10.15 8.20
C GLY A 64 5.46 -10.92 6.87
N GLU A 65 4.36 -11.63 6.66
CA GLU A 65 4.10 -12.31 5.39
C GLU A 65 3.91 -11.28 4.28
N GLN A 66 4.66 -11.39 3.18
CA GLN A 66 4.46 -10.53 2.01
C GLN A 66 3.19 -10.98 1.27
N LEU A 67 2.13 -10.19 1.38
CA LEU A 67 0.84 -10.46 0.76
C LEU A 67 0.86 -10.16 -0.74
N ALA A 68 1.58 -9.10 -1.15
CA ALA A 68 1.64 -8.68 -2.55
C ALA A 68 2.88 -7.84 -2.87
N ALA A 69 3.23 -7.84 -4.16
CA ALA A 69 4.18 -6.91 -4.77
C ALA A 69 3.62 -6.50 -6.15
N PHE A 70 3.35 -5.21 -6.34
CA PHE A 70 2.73 -4.66 -7.54
C PHE A 70 3.68 -3.73 -8.28
N CYS A 71 3.67 -3.81 -9.61
CA CYS A 71 4.33 -2.91 -10.54
C CYS A 71 3.46 -2.78 -11.81
N GLY A 72 3.78 -1.85 -12.72
CA GLY A 72 3.05 -1.74 -13.99
C GLY A 72 1.63 -1.25 -13.81
N GLU A 73 0.80 -1.43 -14.84
CA GLU A 73 -0.64 -1.20 -14.77
C GLU A 73 -1.33 -2.41 -14.12
N GLN A 74 -2.19 -2.16 -13.13
CA GLN A 74 -2.97 -3.22 -12.47
C GLN A 74 -4.46 -2.87 -12.54
N GLU A 75 -5.29 -3.88 -12.77
CA GLU A 75 -6.73 -3.78 -12.52
C GLU A 75 -7.00 -3.69 -11.01
N VAL A 76 -8.24 -3.39 -10.62
CA VAL A 76 -8.64 -3.35 -9.20
C VAL A 76 -8.25 -4.64 -8.49
N GLN A 77 -7.44 -4.53 -7.44
CA GLN A 77 -7.01 -5.65 -6.59
C GLN A 77 -7.55 -5.47 -5.18
N GLU A 78 -7.92 -6.57 -4.53
CA GLU A 78 -8.29 -6.62 -3.11
C GLU A 78 -7.38 -7.60 -2.36
N ILE A 79 -6.85 -7.15 -1.24
CA ILE A 79 -5.89 -7.87 -0.40
C ILE A 79 -6.40 -7.85 1.03
N SER A 80 -6.51 -9.03 1.64
CA SER A 80 -6.82 -9.13 3.06
C SER A 80 -5.55 -9.33 3.87
N ALA A 81 -5.38 -8.54 4.93
CA ALA A 81 -4.33 -8.69 5.94
C ALA A 81 -4.95 -9.24 7.24
N PRO A 82 -4.84 -10.57 7.49
CA PRO A 82 -5.49 -11.23 8.62
C PRO A 82 -5.07 -10.71 10.00
N SER A 83 -3.85 -10.19 10.15
CA SER A 83 -3.38 -9.66 11.43
C SER A 83 -4.12 -8.39 11.88
N GLY A 84 -4.86 -7.75 10.97
CA GLY A 84 -5.43 -6.43 11.19
C GLY A 84 -4.37 -5.32 11.16
N LYS A 85 -3.17 -5.61 10.64
CA LYS A 85 -2.11 -4.63 10.41
C LYS A 85 -1.51 -4.84 9.03
N ALA A 86 -1.06 -3.77 8.40
CA ALA A 86 -0.27 -3.90 7.19
C ALA A 86 0.82 -2.85 7.10
N LEU A 87 1.98 -3.28 6.58
CA LEU A 87 3.01 -2.38 6.07
C LEU A 87 2.84 -2.26 4.56
N ILE A 88 2.62 -1.04 4.08
CA ILE A 88 2.71 -0.68 2.67
C ILE A 88 4.05 0.02 2.46
N TYR A 89 4.85 -0.50 1.53
CA TYR A 89 6.16 0.03 1.18
C TYR A 89 6.22 0.36 -0.31
N PHE A 90 6.37 1.66 -0.62
CA PHE A 90 6.60 2.14 -1.97
C PHE A 90 8.08 2.47 -2.16
N PHE A 91 8.64 1.93 -3.23
CA PHE A 91 9.99 2.21 -3.71
C PHE A 91 9.92 2.67 -5.17
N SER A 92 10.62 3.76 -5.48
CA SER A 92 10.84 4.18 -6.87
C SER A 92 12.29 4.59 -7.14
N ASP A 93 12.71 4.46 -8.38
CA ASP A 93 13.98 4.94 -8.91
C ASP A 93 13.87 6.41 -9.39
N LEU A 94 14.86 6.92 -10.13
CA LEU A 94 14.93 8.32 -10.52
C LEU A 94 14.06 8.70 -11.72
N ALA A 95 13.56 7.74 -12.51
CA ALA A 95 13.00 7.99 -13.83
C ALA A 95 11.60 7.38 -14.02
N MET A 96 11.02 7.69 -15.18
CA MET A 96 9.76 7.09 -15.68
C MET A 96 8.62 7.02 -14.67
N ASN A 97 8.39 8.12 -13.97
CA ASN A 97 7.22 8.27 -13.13
C ASN A 97 5.95 8.30 -13.99
N LEU A 98 4.99 7.45 -13.64
CA LEU A 98 3.69 7.30 -14.30
C LEU A 98 2.56 7.74 -13.34
N ASN A 99 1.31 7.41 -13.66
CA ASN A 99 0.13 7.83 -12.91
C ASN A 99 0.10 7.44 -11.43
N GLY A 100 0.93 6.51 -10.96
CA GLY A 100 1.10 6.23 -9.54
C GLY A 100 0.02 5.31 -8.99
N PHE A 101 -0.47 5.57 -7.79
CA PHE A 101 -1.40 4.68 -7.12
C PHE A 101 -2.43 5.41 -6.26
N ASN A 102 -3.60 4.81 -6.16
CA ASN A 102 -4.63 5.11 -5.18
C ASN A 102 -5.00 3.81 -4.46
N ILE A 103 -4.57 3.68 -3.21
CA ILE A 103 -4.79 2.51 -2.37
C ILE A 103 -5.73 2.89 -1.24
N SER A 104 -6.90 2.26 -1.16
CA SER A 104 -7.82 2.41 -0.05
C SER A 104 -7.63 1.27 0.97
N TYR A 105 -8.01 1.53 2.22
CA TYR A 105 -8.08 0.50 3.23
C TYR A 105 -9.29 0.70 4.14
N GLU A 106 -9.80 -0.39 4.70
CA GLU A 106 -10.83 -0.37 5.72
C GLU A 106 -10.68 -1.56 6.67
N PHE A 107 -10.95 -1.34 7.96
CA PHE A 107 -11.08 -2.43 8.92
C PHE A 107 -12.46 -3.08 8.78
N ASN A 108 -12.50 -4.40 8.57
CA ASN A 108 -13.75 -5.14 8.53
C ASN A 108 -14.55 -4.97 9.83
N LYS A 109 -15.87 -5.01 9.73
CA LYS A 109 -16.77 -4.79 10.87
C LYS A 109 -16.70 -5.91 11.89
#